data_AF-A0A6P0YW91-F1
#
_entry.id   AF-A0A6P0YW91-F1
#
_cell.length_a   1.000
_cell.length_b   1.000
_cell.length_c   1.000
_cell.angle_alpha   90.00
_cell.angle_beta   90.00
_cell.angle_gamma   90.00
#
_symmetry.space_group_name_H-M   'P 1'
#
loop_
_entity.id
_entity.type
_entity.pdbx_description
1 polymer ?
#
loop_
_entity_poly.entity_id
_entity_poly.type
_entity_poly.pdbx_seq_one_letter_code
_entity_poly.pdbx_strand_id
1 'polypeptide(L)'
;IIPSSNLLRSVSVQALVNQLQAEVLCCSERLDLMVESLTIGAMNVNSALEYFRNGTNMAVVTGGDRADIQMAALETSTHCLILTGHMQPQPMILSRAEQLEIPVLSVDLDTLTTVEIIDHAFGQVRLHETAKVHCIQQLMVEHFDIERLMKQLGLEPALPTP
;
A
#
# COMPACT_ATOMS: atom_id res chain seq x y z
N ILE A 1 -11.42 -8.83 22.55
CA ILE A 1 -10.14 -8.70 21.80
C ILE A 1 -10.54 -8.42 20.37
N ILE A 2 -10.19 -7.26 19.81
CA ILE A 2 -10.52 -6.91 18.41
C ILE A 2 -9.47 -7.57 17.51
N PRO A 3 -9.85 -8.31 16.46
CA PRO A 3 -8.90 -8.96 15.57
C PRO A 3 -8.09 -7.95 14.76
N SER A 4 -6.83 -8.28 14.46
CA SER A 4 -5.98 -7.48 13.59
C SER A 4 -6.37 -7.67 12.12
N SER A 5 -6.55 -6.58 11.38
CA SER A 5 -6.82 -6.58 9.94
C SER A 5 -5.61 -6.06 9.16
N ASN A 6 -5.25 -6.71 8.05
CA ASN A 6 -4.15 -6.30 7.16
C ASN A 6 -4.38 -4.90 6.60
N LEU A 7 -5.65 -4.56 6.31
CA LEU A 7 -6.01 -3.23 5.83
C LEU A 7 -5.80 -2.14 6.88
N LEU A 8 -5.81 -2.47 8.18
CA LEU A 8 -5.45 -1.50 9.22
C LEU A 8 -3.95 -1.20 9.22
N ARG A 9 -3.13 -2.11 8.70
CA ARG A 9 -1.67 -1.96 8.60
C ARG A 9 -1.20 -1.50 7.22
N SER A 10 -2.08 -1.44 6.23
CA SER A 10 -1.73 -1.00 4.88
C SER A 10 -1.45 0.50 4.82
N VAL A 11 -0.85 0.95 3.73
CA VAL A 11 -0.52 2.37 3.47
C VAL A 11 -1.03 2.72 2.08
N SER A 12 -1.70 3.86 1.90
CA SER A 12 -2.10 4.29 0.55
C SER A 12 -0.89 4.63 -0.32
N VAL A 13 -1.02 4.43 -1.63
CA VAL A 13 -0.02 4.88 -2.60
C VAL A 13 0.24 6.39 -2.48
N GLN A 14 -0.80 7.18 -2.22
CA GLN A 14 -0.68 8.62 -1.97
C GLN A 14 0.25 8.93 -0.79
N ALA A 15 0.17 8.16 0.30
CA ALA A 15 1.07 8.33 1.44
C ALA A 15 2.51 7.97 1.07
N LEU A 16 2.72 6.94 0.24
CA LEU A 16 4.05 6.59 -0.28
C LEU A 16 4.62 7.72 -1.15
N VAL A 17 3.82 8.28 -2.06
CA VAL A 17 4.21 9.44 -2.89
C VAL A 17 4.69 10.60 -2.01
N ASN A 18 3.92 10.92 -0.97
CA ASN A 18 4.24 12.04 -0.07
C ASN A 18 5.51 11.80 0.76
N GLN A 19 5.74 10.57 1.23
CA GLN A 19 6.92 10.24 2.05
C GLN A 19 8.20 10.11 1.22
N LEU A 20 8.09 9.56 0.01
CA LEU A 20 9.21 9.37 -0.90
C LEU A 20 9.51 10.60 -1.76
N GLN A 21 8.63 11.61 -1.75
CA GLN A 21 8.64 12.72 -2.70
C GLN A 21 8.70 12.22 -4.15
N ALA A 22 7.93 11.15 -4.42
CA ALA A 22 7.98 10.44 -5.69
C ALA A 22 7.30 11.22 -6.82
N GLU A 23 7.85 11.11 -8.02
CA GLU A 23 7.18 11.53 -9.25
C GLU A 23 6.20 10.42 -9.69
N VAL A 24 4.96 10.78 -9.99
CA VAL A 24 3.96 9.84 -10.51
C VAL A 24 4.08 9.81 -12.03
N LEU A 25 4.51 8.67 -12.59
CA LEU A 25 4.71 8.52 -14.03
C LEU A 25 3.41 8.15 -14.76
N CYS A 26 2.51 7.40 -14.12
CA CYS A 26 1.19 7.07 -14.66
C CYS A 26 0.17 6.75 -13.54
N CYS A 27 -1.11 6.69 -13.92
CA CYS A 27 -2.24 6.33 -13.05
C CYS A 27 -2.39 7.20 -11.79
N SER A 28 -2.25 8.52 -11.93
CA SER A 28 -2.39 9.50 -10.83
C SER A 28 -3.78 9.49 -10.15
N GLU A 29 -4.77 8.94 -10.82
CA GLU A 29 -6.14 8.75 -10.34
C GLU A 29 -6.32 7.53 -9.44
N ARG A 30 -5.28 6.69 -9.28
CA ARG A 30 -5.30 5.44 -8.49
C ARG A 30 -4.40 5.48 -7.26
N LEU A 31 -4.09 6.68 -6.77
CA LEU A 31 -3.24 6.85 -5.58
C LEU A 31 -3.95 6.47 -4.27
N ASP A 32 -5.26 6.21 -4.32
CA ASP A 32 -6.08 5.72 -3.21
C ASP A 32 -5.90 4.23 -2.93
N LEU A 33 -5.25 3.47 -3.83
CA LEU A 33 -4.96 2.06 -3.63
C LEU A 33 -4.18 1.82 -2.33
N MET A 34 -4.56 0.77 -1.62
CA MET A 34 -3.96 0.40 -0.34
C MET A 34 -2.90 -0.68 -0.53
N VAL A 35 -1.69 -0.43 -0.05
CA VAL A 35 -0.58 -1.37 -0.10
C VAL A 35 -0.46 -2.11 1.23
N GLU A 36 -0.53 -3.44 1.21
CA GLU A 36 -0.45 -4.27 2.42
C GLU A 36 0.96 -4.79 2.72
N SER A 37 1.82 -4.87 1.71
CA SER A 37 3.17 -5.40 1.85
C SER A 37 4.15 -4.78 0.87
N LEU A 38 5.43 -4.78 1.23
CA LEU A 38 6.54 -4.30 0.41
C LEU A 38 7.35 -5.49 -0.12
N THR A 39 7.64 -5.49 -1.42
CA THR A 39 8.53 -6.47 -2.05
C THR A 39 9.65 -5.79 -2.83
N ILE A 40 10.85 -6.35 -2.76
CA ILE A 40 12.07 -5.76 -3.36
C ILE A 40 12.54 -6.61 -4.52
N GLY A 41 12.52 -6.05 -5.72
CA GLY A 41 13.01 -6.65 -6.96
C GLY A 41 14.49 -6.34 -7.21
N ALA A 42 15.40 -6.75 -6.31
CA ALA A 42 16.83 -6.42 -6.41
C ALA A 42 17.73 -7.53 -6.99
N MET A 43 17.46 -8.81 -6.69
CA MET A 43 18.40 -9.90 -7.00
C MET A 43 18.21 -10.48 -8.40
N ASN A 44 17.13 -11.20 -8.65
CA ASN A 44 16.81 -11.79 -9.96
C ASN A 44 15.30 -12.05 -10.05
N VAL A 45 14.77 -12.19 -11.28
CA VAL A 45 13.32 -12.36 -11.51
C VAL A 45 12.77 -13.61 -10.83
N ASN A 46 13.52 -14.72 -10.82
CA ASN A 46 13.04 -15.99 -10.24
C ASN A 46 12.83 -15.88 -8.72
N SER A 47 13.78 -15.28 -8.01
CA SER A 47 13.66 -14.99 -6.59
C SER A 47 12.55 -13.97 -6.34
N ALA A 48 12.44 -12.92 -7.17
CA ALA A 48 11.37 -11.93 -7.05
C ALA A 48 9.98 -12.56 -7.22
N LEU A 49 9.80 -13.50 -8.16
CA LEU A 49 8.55 -14.22 -8.37
C LEU A 49 8.11 -15.04 -7.15
N GLU A 50 9.04 -15.62 -6.38
CA GLU A 50 8.71 -16.32 -5.14
C GLU A 50 8.10 -15.38 -4.11
N TYR A 51 8.64 -14.16 -4.00
CA TYR A 51 8.08 -13.12 -3.13
C TYR A 51 6.73 -12.61 -3.66
N PHE A 52 6.59 -12.41 -4.97
CA PHE A 52 5.34 -11.92 -5.58
C PHE A 52 4.17 -12.89 -5.41
N ARG A 53 4.44 -14.21 -5.37
CA ARG A 53 3.40 -15.23 -5.18
C ARG A 53 2.81 -15.24 -3.78
N ASN A 54 3.55 -14.77 -2.79
CA ASN A 54 3.15 -14.83 -1.39
C ASN A 54 2.55 -13.50 -0.88
N GLY A 55 2.77 -12.40 -1.61
CA GLY A 55 2.26 -11.09 -1.24
C GLY A 55 0.90 -10.79 -1.87
N THR A 56 0.09 -10.03 -1.15
CA THR A 56 -1.16 -9.43 -1.63
C THR A 56 -1.02 -7.92 -1.60
N ASN A 57 -1.60 -7.26 -2.62
CA ASN A 57 -1.71 -5.81 -2.68
C ASN A 57 -0.36 -5.12 -2.42
N MET A 58 0.67 -5.55 -3.15
CA MET A 58 2.07 -5.20 -2.88
C MET A 58 2.46 -3.84 -3.46
N ALA A 59 3.44 -3.20 -2.83
CA ALA A 59 4.31 -2.24 -3.48
C ALA A 59 5.60 -2.95 -3.86
N VAL A 60 5.97 -2.88 -5.13
CA VAL A 60 7.21 -3.48 -5.62
C VAL A 60 8.24 -2.38 -5.87
N VAL A 61 9.39 -2.47 -5.22
CA VAL A 61 10.52 -1.56 -5.44
C VAL A 61 11.56 -2.26 -6.31
N THR A 62 11.92 -1.67 -7.44
CA THR A 62 12.97 -2.20 -8.32
C THR A 62 13.69 -1.08 -9.07
N GLY A 63 14.84 -1.40 -9.68
CA GLY A 63 15.58 -0.44 -10.50
C GLY A 63 14.83 -0.12 -11.79
N GLY A 64 14.91 1.12 -12.26
CA GLY A 64 14.29 1.55 -13.52
C GLY A 64 14.83 0.82 -14.76
N ASP A 65 16.01 0.22 -14.68
CA ASP A 65 16.65 -0.58 -15.74
C ASP A 65 16.16 -2.04 -15.81
N ARG A 66 15.37 -2.50 -14.83
CA ARG A 66 14.93 -3.90 -14.67
C ARG A 66 13.54 -4.17 -15.27
N ALA A 67 13.40 -3.96 -16.58
CA ALA A 67 12.12 -4.14 -17.29
C ALA A 67 11.53 -5.55 -17.12
N ASP A 68 12.37 -6.57 -16.98
CA ASP A 68 11.98 -7.96 -16.72
C ASP A 68 11.25 -8.13 -15.37
N ILE A 69 11.80 -7.53 -14.30
CA ILE A 69 11.19 -7.53 -12.97
C ILE A 69 9.94 -6.64 -12.95
N GLN A 70 9.99 -5.48 -13.59
CA GLN A 70 8.86 -4.55 -13.67
C GLN A 70 7.63 -5.23 -14.31
N MET A 71 7.83 -5.93 -15.42
CA MET A 71 6.75 -6.69 -16.08
C MET A 71 6.23 -7.82 -15.19
N ALA A 72 7.14 -8.60 -14.57
CA ALA A 72 6.74 -9.66 -13.66
C ALA A 72 5.93 -9.15 -12.46
N ALA A 73 6.27 -7.97 -11.95
CA ALA A 73 5.52 -7.32 -10.86
C ALA A 73 4.11 -6.92 -11.30
N LEU A 74 3.96 -6.33 -12.49
CA LEU A 74 2.66 -5.92 -13.04
C LEU A 74 1.71 -7.10 -13.25
N GLU A 75 2.22 -8.28 -13.58
CA GLU A 75 1.41 -9.50 -13.76
C GLU A 75 1.06 -10.23 -12.43
N THR A 76 1.31 -9.60 -11.28
CA THR A 76 1.04 -10.16 -9.94
C THR A 76 0.15 -9.24 -9.12
N SER A 77 -0.12 -9.56 -7.84
CA SER A 77 -0.96 -8.75 -6.95
C SER A 77 -0.21 -7.48 -6.49
N THR A 78 0.02 -6.57 -7.42
CA THR A 78 0.76 -5.31 -7.23
C THR A 78 -0.19 -4.12 -7.33
N HIS A 79 -0.19 -3.27 -6.31
CA HIS A 79 -0.94 -2.01 -6.29
C HIS A 79 -0.06 -0.79 -6.57
N CYS A 80 1.26 -0.94 -6.53
CA CYS A 80 2.18 0.15 -6.83
C CYS A 80 3.52 -0.40 -7.30
N LEU A 81 4.07 0.16 -8.38
CA LEU A 81 5.44 -0.09 -8.81
C LEU A 81 6.29 1.15 -8.53
N ILE A 82 7.42 0.98 -7.85
CA ILE A 82 8.32 2.07 -7.43
C ILE A 82 9.68 1.83 -8.09
N LEU A 83 10.10 2.78 -8.92
CA LEU A 83 11.31 2.72 -9.71
C LEU A 83 12.39 3.62 -9.12
N THR A 84 13.50 3.01 -8.72
CA THR A 84 14.64 3.70 -8.11
C THR A 84 15.69 4.10 -9.14
N GLY A 85 16.56 5.05 -8.76
CA GLY A 85 17.67 5.50 -9.60
C GLY A 85 17.31 6.48 -10.72
N HIS A 86 16.12 7.10 -10.65
CA HIS A 86 15.65 8.16 -11.55
C HIS A 86 15.70 7.82 -13.06
N MET A 87 15.70 6.53 -13.41
CA MET A 87 15.72 6.09 -14.81
C MET A 87 14.31 6.03 -15.38
N GLN A 88 14.14 6.57 -16.59
CA GLN A 88 12.87 6.50 -17.32
C GLN A 88 12.57 5.04 -17.72
N PRO A 89 11.43 4.47 -17.28
CA PRO A 89 11.05 3.12 -17.67
C PRO A 89 10.75 3.02 -19.16
N GLN A 90 10.79 1.81 -19.69
CA GLN A 90 10.43 1.58 -21.08
C GLN A 90 8.94 1.91 -21.30
N PRO A 91 8.54 2.52 -22.43
CA PRO A 91 7.14 2.87 -22.71
C PRO A 91 6.16 1.69 -22.61
N MET A 92 6.63 0.47 -22.92
CA MET A 92 5.84 -0.76 -22.78
C MET A 92 5.41 -1.02 -21.33
N ILE A 93 6.26 -0.70 -20.35
CA ILE A 93 5.96 -0.88 -18.93
C ILE A 93 4.87 0.09 -18.50
N LEU A 94 5.00 1.37 -18.86
CA LEU A 94 3.98 2.39 -18.55
C LEU A 94 2.64 2.05 -19.20
N SER A 95 2.64 1.69 -20.49
CA SER A 95 1.40 1.30 -21.18
C SER A 95 0.74 0.06 -20.54
N ARG A 96 1.53 -0.90 -20.07
CA ARG A 96 1.00 -2.07 -19.37
C ARG A 96 0.45 -1.70 -17.99
N ALA A 97 1.14 -0.84 -17.25
CA ALA A 97 0.69 -0.36 -15.95
C ALA A 97 -0.61 0.43 -16.05
N GLU A 98 -0.77 1.28 -17.08
CA GLU A 98 -2.02 1.99 -17.39
C GLU A 98 -3.18 1.03 -17.66
N GLN A 99 -2.95 -0.01 -18.47
CA GLN A 99 -3.98 -1.03 -18.74
C GLN A 99 -4.45 -1.77 -17.49
N LEU A 100 -3.56 -1.93 -16.52
CA LEU A 100 -3.82 -2.61 -15.26
C LEU A 100 -4.24 -1.65 -14.15
N GLU A 101 -4.28 -0.33 -14.43
CA GLU A 101 -4.57 0.73 -13.47
C GLU A 101 -3.63 0.71 -12.25
N ILE A 102 -2.35 0.35 -12.48
CA ILE A 102 -1.31 0.29 -11.46
C ILE A 102 -0.46 1.57 -11.52
N PRO A 103 -0.42 2.39 -10.46
CA PRO A 103 0.50 3.51 -10.36
C PRO A 103 1.98 3.10 -10.48
N VAL A 104 2.72 3.86 -11.29
CA VAL A 104 4.18 3.78 -11.38
C VAL A 104 4.77 5.05 -10.83
N LEU A 105 5.64 4.89 -9.84
CA LEU A 105 6.33 5.98 -9.16
C LEU A 105 7.81 5.97 -9.53
N SER A 106 8.40 7.13 -9.74
CA SER A 106 9.85 7.31 -9.85
C SER A 106 10.37 8.04 -8.62
N VAL A 107 11.50 7.58 -8.09
CA VAL A 107 12.16 8.20 -6.93
C VAL A 107 13.63 8.46 -7.21
N ASP A 108 14.13 9.59 -6.72
CA ASP A 108 15.54 9.96 -6.75
C ASP A 108 16.30 9.42 -5.53
N LEU A 109 16.10 8.13 -5.25
CA LEU A 109 16.67 7.44 -4.10
C LEU A 109 17.20 6.08 -4.55
N ASP A 110 18.19 5.55 -3.82
CA ASP A 110 18.60 4.17 -3.99
C ASP A 110 17.57 3.21 -3.35
N THR A 111 17.66 1.94 -3.72
CA THR A 111 16.71 0.91 -3.27
C THR A 111 16.69 0.73 -1.76
N LEU A 112 17.83 0.80 -1.07
CA LEU A 112 17.87 0.61 0.38
C LEU A 112 17.18 1.77 1.09
N THR A 113 17.55 3.00 0.73
CA THR A 113 16.94 4.22 1.31
C THR A 113 15.43 4.26 1.05
N THR A 114 15.00 3.91 -0.17
CA THR A 114 13.58 3.83 -0.53
C THR A 114 12.83 2.84 0.37
N VAL A 115 13.40 1.65 0.57
CA VAL A 115 12.80 0.60 1.41
C VAL A 115 12.71 1.04 2.87
N GLU A 116 13.74 1.67 3.42
CA GLU A 116 13.74 2.15 4.81
C GLU A 116 12.64 3.20 5.06
N ILE A 117 12.44 4.12 4.11
CA ILE A 117 11.38 5.13 4.20
C ILE A 117 10.00 4.47 4.14
N ILE A 118 9.80 3.51 3.22
CA ILE A 118 8.54 2.79 3.10
C ILE A 118 8.26 1.96 4.36
N ASP A 119 9.25 1.24 4.89
CA ASP A 119 9.10 0.44 6.10
C ASP A 119 8.68 1.30 7.31
N HIS A 120 9.28 2.49 7.43
CA HIS A 120 8.86 3.47 8.43
C HIS A 120 7.43 3.99 8.18
N ALA A 121 7.00 4.14 6.92
CA ALA A 121 5.62 4.47 6.57
C ALA A 121 4.62 3.42 7.06
N PHE A 122 4.96 2.13 6.92
CA PHE A 122 4.17 1.02 7.46
C PHE A 122 4.17 0.98 8.99
N GLY A 123 5.30 1.31 9.63
CA GLY A 123 5.42 1.38 11.09
C GLY A 123 4.61 2.51 11.71
N GLN A 124 4.45 3.64 11.02
CA GLN A 124 3.59 4.74 11.42
C GLN A 124 2.16 4.55 10.89
N VAL A 125 1.42 3.58 11.41
CA VAL A 125 0.02 3.35 11.01
C VAL A 125 -0.83 4.59 11.28
N ARG A 126 -1.11 5.38 10.24
CA ARG A 126 -2.02 6.54 10.30
C ARG A 126 -3.45 6.07 10.04
N LEU A 127 -4.36 6.35 10.98
CA LEU A 127 -5.78 6.01 10.91
C LEU A 127 -6.63 7.02 10.08
N HIS A 128 -6.00 7.78 9.18
CA HIS A 128 -6.68 8.88 8.48
C HIS A 128 -7.35 8.45 7.16
N GLU A 129 -7.10 7.22 6.69
CA GLU A 129 -7.61 6.74 5.41
C GLU A 129 -9.02 6.19 5.57
N THR A 130 -9.95 6.63 4.70
CA THR A 130 -11.37 6.26 4.75
C THR A 130 -11.59 4.75 4.74
N ALA A 131 -10.76 3.99 4.01
CA ALA A 131 -10.79 2.54 3.98
C ALA A 131 -10.55 1.93 5.38
N LYS A 132 -9.58 2.46 6.14
CA LYS A 132 -9.30 2.01 7.51
C LYS A 132 -10.42 2.38 8.46
N VAL A 133 -10.97 3.58 8.34
CA VAL A 133 -12.11 4.02 9.16
C VAL A 133 -13.29 3.08 8.95
N HIS A 134 -13.60 2.73 7.70
CA HIS A 134 -14.68 1.80 7.39
C HIS A 134 -14.41 0.39 7.95
N CYS A 135 -13.17 -0.11 7.82
CA CYS A 135 -12.76 -1.38 8.39
C CYS A 135 -12.88 -1.41 9.92
N ILE A 136 -12.48 -0.34 10.62
CA ILE A 136 -12.64 -0.22 12.08
C ILE A 136 -14.11 -0.22 12.46
N GLN A 137 -14.95 0.57 11.76
CA GLN A 137 -16.39 0.61 12.03
C GLN A 137 -17.00 -0.79 11.93
N GLN A 138 -16.67 -1.52 10.86
CA GLN A 138 -17.15 -2.88 10.67
C GLN A 138 -16.68 -3.82 11.79
N LEU A 139 -15.38 -3.80 12.12
CA LEU A 139 -14.82 -4.61 13.21
C LEU A 139 -15.42 -4.28 14.57
N MET A 140 -15.76 -3.01 14.83
CA MET A 140 -16.44 -2.58 16.05
C MET A 140 -17.86 -3.13 16.11
N VAL A 141 -18.63 -3.04 15.03
CA VAL A 141 -19.99 -3.62 14.99
C VAL A 141 -19.96 -5.13 15.19
N GLU A 142 -19.01 -5.82 14.56
CA GLU A 142 -18.95 -7.30 14.59
C GLU A 142 -18.42 -7.87 15.91
N HIS A 143 -17.51 -7.16 16.58
CA HIS A 143 -16.75 -7.74 17.70
C HIS A 143 -16.80 -6.94 19.00
N PHE A 144 -17.46 -5.78 19.03
CA PHE A 144 -17.46 -4.90 20.18
C PHE A 144 -18.87 -4.66 20.74
N ASP A 145 -19.13 -5.23 21.90
CA ASP A 145 -20.39 -5.07 22.64
C ASP A 145 -20.41 -3.70 23.35
N ILE A 146 -20.79 -2.67 22.58
CA ILE A 146 -20.86 -1.28 23.03
C ILE A 146 -21.84 -1.12 24.19
N GLU A 147 -22.97 -1.83 24.17
CA GLU A 147 -23.97 -1.75 25.24
C GLU A 147 -23.40 -2.24 26.58
N ARG A 148 -22.70 -3.37 26.57
CA ARG A 148 -22.02 -3.89 27.76
C ARG A 148 -20.94 -2.95 28.26
N LEU A 149 -20.15 -2.35 27.37
CA LEU A 149 -19.13 -1.37 27.76
C LEU A 149 -19.77 -0.13 28.40
N MET A 150 -20.78 0.46 27.76
CA MET A 150 -21.47 1.66 28.26
C MET A 150 -22.07 1.41 29.64
N LYS A 151 -22.68 0.23 29.83
CA LYS A 151 -23.20 -0.20 31.13
C LYS A 151 -22.11 -0.36 32.20
N GLN A 152 -20.92 -0.86 31.84
CA GLN A 152 -19.79 -0.96 32.78
C GLN A 152 -19.14 0.39 33.10
N LEU A 153 -19.16 1.33 32.15
CA LEU A 153 -18.67 2.69 32.34
C LEU A 153 -19.69 3.61 33.04
N GLY A 154 -20.92 3.15 33.28
CA GLY A 154 -21.98 3.94 33.89
C GLY A 154 -22.47 5.08 32.98
N LEU A 155 -22.26 4.96 31.68
CA LEU A 155 -22.67 5.94 30.69
C LEU A 155 -24.00 5.50 30.06
N GLU A 156 -25.01 6.38 30.07
CA GLU A 156 -26.21 6.16 29.28
C GLU A 156 -25.94 6.47 27.80
N PRO A 157 -26.54 5.74 26.84
CA PRO A 157 -26.38 6.04 25.42
C PRO A 157 -26.85 7.47 25.17
N ALA A 158 -26.03 8.28 24.50
CA ALA A 158 -26.49 9.57 24.00
C ALA A 158 -27.66 9.30 23.05
N LEU A 159 -28.84 9.82 23.37
CA LEU A 159 -30.05 9.72 22.55
C LEU A 159 -29.70 10.01 21.08
N PRO A 160 -30.22 9.23 20.11
CA PRO A 160 -30.03 9.55 18.71
C PRO A 160 -30.58 10.95 18.45
N THR A 161 -29.72 11.87 18.04
CA THR A 161 -30.15 13.19 17.57
C THR A 161 -30.96 13.00 16.28
N PRO A 162 -32.10 13.68 16.13
CA PRO A 162 -32.99 13.54 14.97
C PRO A 162 -32.35 13.98 13.66
#